data_AF-A0A3G8CBE2-F1
#
_entry.id   AF-A0A3G8CBE2-F1
#
_cell.length_a   1.000
_cell.length_b   1.000
_cell.length_c   1.000
_cell.angle_alpha   90.00
_cell.angle_beta   90.00
_cell.angle_gamma   90.00
#
_symmetry.space_group_name_H-M   'P 1'
#
loop_
_entity.id
_entity.type
_entity.pdbx_description
1 polymer ?
#
loop_
_entity_poly.entity_id
_entity_poly.type
_entity_poly.pdbx_seq_one_letter_code
_entity_poly.pdbx_strand_id
1 'polypeptide(L)'
;MKGSDVVWSNTHVDAGNKVSLDSGGDTRLKGAVVSGKQVTADVGGDFSVESLQDTSTYKAKQTSLGVGVSICVPPFCIGSSSFTLSQNKGIQKSNFESVTEQSGIRAGDGGFDIRVKGNTHLVGGVIASNDKAIADGKNSLSTGSLTTADLHNSAKASADSSGLTLSSDFVGQGMYGASKALFSNYLDAGKASDSSEGNTLSAVSSGNILITDAYRQQQLTGRDASQTVASLNRDTAHSHVGAERQDLDKLQRTAEAEQSIKNEAYRQGVQFTDEAYRTMFKTPPQMLALELDEQGNVKEGADHKPLFRVVGDAERQHLQADESNVVNVALNGIFNDDKAAAKYAAQHRDPGATGPQYFMWFPKAGNTLSELLIAGYQKAMDNDFFGLTNYTAASRQLQLDYGATGLHLTEHSRGTMTGGNSRQSIYNMPDAAGLLSKTTVYNFGGAFNVYTADEQLAYLQNRSAVTDPVEQAKMVLKYEVHNNDPVGRWSFMGHNPGTGGVIPEGSSLLKELGNVFTGDTTMHSCYGSGAQACARYWPQGKPVLVPVSPRK
;
A
#
# COMPACT_ATOMS: atom_id res chain seq x y z
N MET A 1 10.83 18.51 26.54
CA MET A 1 9.63 17.65 26.43
C MET A 1 8.42 18.47 26.86
N LYS A 2 7.23 18.21 26.33
CA LYS A 2 5.97 18.82 26.82
C LYS A 2 4.95 17.70 26.99
N GLY A 3 4.31 17.63 28.15
CA GLY A 3 3.21 16.71 28.40
C GLY A 3 2.27 17.27 29.46
N SER A 4 1.07 16.72 29.51
CA SER A 4 0.06 17.04 30.51
C SER A 4 -0.72 15.79 30.85
N ASP A 5 -0.81 15.48 32.15
CA ASP A 5 -1.51 14.31 32.64
C ASP A 5 -2.63 14.74 33.60
N VAL A 6 -3.78 14.12 33.46
CA VAL A 6 -4.88 14.15 34.42
C VAL A 6 -5.17 12.71 34.81
N VAL A 7 -5.05 12.40 36.09
CA VAL A 7 -5.33 11.08 36.64
C VAL A 7 -6.42 11.22 37.68
N TRP A 8 -7.41 10.34 37.61
CA TRP A 8 -8.51 10.24 38.54
C TRP A 8 -8.31 9.01 39.43
N SER A 9 -8.53 9.20 40.72
CA SER A 9 -8.67 8.11 41.68
C SER A 9 -10.10 8.14 42.18
N ASN A 10 -10.79 7.01 42.11
CA ASN A 10 -12.16 6.97 42.58
C ASN A 10 -12.22 7.10 44.10
N THR A 11 -13.28 7.74 44.59
CA THR A 11 -13.62 7.72 46.02
C THR A 11 -14.33 6.41 46.35
N HIS A 12 -13.85 5.69 47.35
CA HIS A 12 -14.46 4.42 47.79
C HIS A 12 -15.22 4.59 49.10
N VAL A 13 -16.45 4.08 49.11
CA VAL A 13 -17.27 3.96 50.32
C VAL A 13 -17.62 2.48 50.50
N ASP A 14 -16.92 1.83 51.41
CA ASP A 14 -17.06 0.40 51.66
C ASP A 14 -17.67 0.14 53.05
N ALA A 15 -18.79 -0.58 53.09
CA ALA A 15 -19.35 -1.09 54.35
C ALA A 15 -19.41 -2.61 54.33
N GLY A 16 -18.93 -3.24 55.41
CA GLY A 16 -18.91 -4.71 55.53
C GLY A 16 -20.29 -5.39 55.54
N ASN A 17 -21.37 -4.61 55.68
CA ASN A 17 -22.74 -5.13 55.62
C ASN A 17 -23.66 -4.28 54.73
N LYS A 18 -24.02 -3.06 55.15
CA LYS A 18 -24.95 -2.21 54.41
C LYS A 18 -24.40 -0.79 54.24
N VAL A 19 -24.46 -0.26 53.03
CA VAL A 19 -24.33 1.19 52.77
C VAL A 19 -25.72 1.77 52.56
N SER A 20 -26.01 2.92 53.16
CA SER A 20 -27.24 3.68 52.92
C SER A 20 -26.89 5.09 52.47
N LEU A 21 -27.37 5.48 51.29
CA LEU A 21 -27.28 6.83 50.73
C LEU A 21 -28.65 7.49 50.91
N ASP A 22 -28.73 8.60 51.63
CA ASP A 22 -29.97 9.35 51.84
C ASP A 22 -29.73 10.82 51.49
N SER A 23 -30.45 11.32 50.49
CA SER A 23 -30.32 12.69 50.00
C SER A 23 -31.68 13.27 49.66
N GLY A 24 -31.97 14.46 50.18
CA GLY A 24 -33.18 15.21 49.83
C GLY A 24 -33.15 15.87 48.43
N GLY A 25 -31.99 15.86 47.75
CA GLY A 25 -31.79 16.49 46.45
C GLY A 25 -31.01 15.61 45.48
N ASP A 26 -30.27 16.23 44.57
CA ASP A 26 -29.46 15.51 43.58
C ASP A 26 -28.26 14.80 44.23
N THR A 27 -27.90 13.64 43.71
CA THR A 27 -26.75 12.85 44.16
C THR A 27 -25.88 12.47 42.96
N ARG A 28 -24.55 12.66 43.07
CA ARG A 28 -23.60 12.34 42.00
C ARG A 28 -22.47 11.46 42.50
N LEU A 29 -22.26 10.32 41.85
CA LEU A 29 -21.09 9.45 41.98
C LEU A 29 -20.19 9.67 40.76
N LYS A 30 -19.36 10.70 40.81
CA LYS A 30 -18.43 11.06 39.72
C LYS A 30 -17.00 10.74 40.14
N GLY A 31 -16.43 9.70 39.54
CA GLY A 31 -15.20 9.08 40.05
C GLY A 31 -15.41 8.49 41.44
N ALA A 32 -16.42 7.65 41.64
CA ALA A 32 -16.72 7.09 42.96
C ALA A 32 -17.35 5.69 42.89
N VAL A 33 -16.97 4.83 43.83
CA VAL A 33 -17.50 3.47 44.01
C VAL A 33 -18.08 3.30 45.40
N VAL A 34 -19.31 2.82 45.46
CA VAL A 34 -19.99 2.49 46.73
C VAL A 34 -20.19 0.98 46.80
N SER A 35 -19.66 0.32 47.83
CA SER A 35 -19.77 -1.13 47.99
C SER A 35 -20.21 -1.57 49.38
N GLY A 36 -20.98 -2.66 49.41
CA GLY A 36 -21.36 -3.37 50.62
C GLY A 36 -22.17 -4.62 50.29
N LYS A 37 -22.45 -5.49 51.27
CA LYS A 37 -23.29 -6.68 51.02
C LYS A 37 -24.68 -6.30 50.51
N GLN A 38 -25.21 -5.19 51.01
CA GLN A 38 -26.39 -4.51 50.49
C GLN A 38 -26.11 -3.02 50.31
N VAL A 39 -26.61 -2.43 49.23
CA VAL A 39 -26.56 -0.97 49.04
C VAL A 39 -27.97 -0.45 48.89
N THR A 40 -28.34 0.55 49.70
CA THR A 40 -29.61 1.26 49.57
C THR A 40 -29.39 2.72 49.24
N ALA A 41 -30.22 3.29 48.39
CA ALA A 41 -30.19 4.72 48.10
C ALA A 41 -31.61 5.29 48.05
N ASP A 42 -31.87 6.38 48.77
CA ASP A 42 -33.08 7.17 48.65
C ASP A 42 -32.68 8.59 48.24
N VAL A 43 -32.99 8.97 47.00
CA VAL A 43 -32.57 10.22 46.36
C VAL A 43 -33.79 11.06 45.98
N GLY A 44 -33.90 12.24 46.56
CA GLY A 44 -35.01 13.18 46.37
C GLY A 44 -35.00 13.93 45.04
N GLY A 45 -33.84 14.02 44.38
CA GLY A 45 -33.64 14.63 43.06
C GLY A 45 -33.15 13.64 41.99
N ASP A 46 -32.24 14.09 41.14
CA ASP A 46 -31.59 13.27 40.11
C ASP A 46 -30.39 12.49 40.69
N PHE A 47 -30.16 11.27 40.22
CA PHE A 47 -29.03 10.43 40.59
C PHE A 47 -28.12 10.22 39.38
N SER A 48 -26.81 10.48 39.51
CA SER A 48 -25.86 10.26 38.42
C SER A 48 -24.65 9.43 38.85
N VAL A 49 -24.19 8.57 37.95
CA VAL A 49 -22.97 7.77 38.10
C VAL A 49 -22.12 7.97 36.86
N GLU A 50 -20.98 8.64 37.02
CA GLU A 50 -20.12 9.07 35.92
C GLU A 50 -18.70 8.56 36.14
N SER A 51 -18.24 7.70 35.23
CA SER A 51 -16.83 7.30 35.18
C SER A 51 -15.98 8.42 34.58
N LEU A 52 -14.75 8.57 35.08
CA LEU A 52 -13.81 9.60 34.63
C LEU A 52 -12.69 8.97 33.82
N GLN A 53 -12.31 9.62 32.72
CA GLN A 53 -11.19 9.19 31.89
C GLN A 53 -9.91 9.90 32.33
N ASP A 54 -8.87 9.10 32.58
CA ASP A 54 -7.52 9.61 32.72
C ASP A 54 -7.05 10.10 31.36
N THR A 55 -6.41 11.27 31.32
CA THR A 55 -5.81 11.80 30.09
C THR A 55 -4.31 11.94 30.25
N SER A 56 -3.56 11.64 29.20
CA SER A 56 -2.10 11.84 29.16
C SER A 56 -1.71 12.24 27.76
N THR A 57 -1.18 13.45 27.60
CA THR A 57 -0.58 13.90 26.34
C THR A 57 0.92 14.04 26.50
N TYR A 58 1.69 13.50 25.56
CA TYR A 58 3.14 13.51 25.62
C TYR A 58 3.73 13.85 24.26
N LYS A 59 4.66 14.82 24.22
CA LYS A 59 5.43 15.18 23.03
C LYS A 59 6.89 15.40 23.38
N ALA A 60 7.75 14.51 22.87
CA ALA A 60 9.20 14.61 23.02
C ALA A 60 9.86 14.86 21.65
N LYS A 61 10.93 15.65 21.67
CA LYS A 61 11.86 15.80 20.56
C LYS A 61 13.26 15.49 21.09
N GLN A 62 13.90 14.47 20.55
CA GLN A 62 15.30 14.14 20.82
C GLN A 62 16.12 14.41 19.56
N THR A 63 17.35 14.89 19.74
CA THR A 63 18.28 15.15 18.64
C THR A 63 19.65 14.68 19.09
N SER A 64 20.29 13.82 18.31
CA SER A 64 21.64 13.33 18.55
C SER A 64 22.52 13.54 17.31
N LEU A 65 23.79 13.85 17.55
CA LEU A 65 24.80 14.14 16.53
C LEU A 65 25.97 13.18 16.73
N GLY A 66 26.34 12.43 15.68
CA GLY A 66 27.43 11.47 15.67
C GLY A 66 28.43 11.75 14.55
N VAL A 67 29.72 11.58 14.84
CA VAL A 67 30.81 11.74 13.86
C VAL A 67 31.65 10.47 13.88
N GLY A 68 31.75 9.80 12.72
CA GLY A 68 32.55 8.60 12.52
C GLY A 68 33.69 8.86 11.54
N VAL A 69 34.91 8.45 11.89
CA VAL A 69 36.09 8.58 11.04
C VAL A 69 36.74 7.21 10.91
N SER A 70 36.86 6.70 9.69
CA SER A 70 37.58 5.46 9.39
C SER A 70 38.84 5.81 8.63
N ILE A 71 40.00 5.59 9.25
CA ILE A 71 41.31 5.95 8.69
C ILE A 71 41.95 4.67 8.15
N CYS A 72 42.21 4.62 6.84
CA CYS A 72 42.96 3.51 6.25
C CYS A 72 44.47 3.81 6.28
N VAL A 73 45.26 2.94 6.93
CA VAL A 73 46.72 3.04 7.05
C VAL A 73 47.38 1.90 6.25
N PRO A 74 47.94 2.16 5.05
CA PRO A 74 48.72 1.18 4.30
C PRO A 74 49.99 0.76 5.07
N PRO A 75 50.47 -0.51 4.98
CA PRO A 75 50.01 -1.59 4.09
C PRO A 75 48.85 -2.43 4.65
N PHE A 76 48.23 -2.05 5.77
CA PHE A 76 47.26 -2.88 6.50
C PHE A 76 45.83 -2.85 5.95
N CYS A 77 45.53 -1.93 5.02
CA CYS A 77 44.28 -1.90 4.27
C CYS A 77 44.48 -1.22 2.90
N ILE A 78 43.62 -1.55 1.94
CA ILE A 78 43.59 -0.96 0.60
C ILE A 78 42.24 -0.24 0.47
N GLY A 79 42.23 1.10 0.56
CA GLY A 79 41.01 1.92 0.47
C GLY A 79 41.22 3.36 0.92
N SER A 80 40.32 4.28 0.53
CA SER A 80 40.31 5.67 0.97
C SER A 80 39.73 5.82 2.39
N SER A 81 40.34 6.67 3.22
CA SER A 81 39.77 7.05 4.52
C SER A 81 38.37 7.64 4.33
N SER A 82 37.40 7.17 5.11
CA SER A 82 36.01 7.62 5.00
C SER A 82 35.58 8.41 6.23
N PHE A 83 34.79 9.45 5.98
CA PHE A 83 34.21 10.33 6.99
C PHE A 83 32.71 10.18 6.95
N THR A 84 32.07 9.99 8.10
CA THR A 84 30.61 9.93 8.22
C THR A 84 30.11 10.89 9.30
N LEU A 85 29.11 11.68 8.95
CA LEU A 85 28.40 12.59 9.85
C LEU A 85 26.94 12.15 9.91
N SER A 86 26.47 11.73 11.09
CA SER A 86 25.09 11.31 11.30
C SER A 86 24.35 12.25 12.26
N GLN A 87 23.14 12.67 11.89
CA GLN A 87 22.23 13.45 12.74
C GLN A 87 20.91 12.70 12.87
N ASN A 88 20.53 12.27 14.07
CA ASN A 88 19.27 11.58 14.30
C ASN A 88 18.30 12.48 15.05
N LYS A 89 17.07 12.57 14.56
CA LYS A 89 15.95 13.27 15.20
C LYS A 89 14.85 12.27 15.51
N GLY A 90 14.45 12.20 16.78
CA GLY A 90 13.30 11.44 17.25
C GLY A 90 12.17 12.37 17.65
N ILE A 91 10.95 12.13 17.16
CA ILE A 91 9.74 12.79 17.62
C ILE A 91 8.80 11.73 18.16
N GLN A 92 8.37 11.88 19.41
CA GLN A 92 7.37 11.02 20.02
C GLN A 92 6.12 11.82 20.29
N LYS A 93 4.96 11.19 20.06
CA LYS A 93 3.65 11.70 20.42
C LYS A 93 2.86 10.58 21.08
N SER A 94 2.21 10.85 22.19
CA SER A 94 1.22 9.96 22.79
C SER A 94 0.02 10.76 23.26
N ASN A 95 -1.17 10.26 22.97
CA ASN A 95 -2.43 10.74 23.49
C ASN A 95 -3.16 9.53 24.10
N PHE A 96 -3.49 9.64 25.37
CA PHE A 96 -4.21 8.62 26.14
C PHE A 96 -5.44 9.27 26.74
N GLU A 97 -6.57 8.59 26.63
CA GLU A 97 -7.86 8.95 27.22
C GLU A 97 -8.61 7.65 27.53
N SER A 98 -8.58 7.19 28.79
CA SER A 98 -9.24 5.94 29.17
C SER A 98 -9.77 6.01 30.58
N VAL A 99 -10.95 5.43 30.82
CA VAL A 99 -11.39 5.08 32.17
C VAL A 99 -10.42 4.00 32.70
N THR A 100 -9.89 4.23 33.90
CA THR A 100 -9.07 3.23 34.62
C THR A 100 -9.93 2.42 35.59
N GLU A 101 -10.95 3.06 36.17
CA GLU A 101 -11.90 2.42 37.06
C GLU A 101 -13.32 2.98 36.88
N GLN A 102 -14.30 2.09 36.69
CA GLN A 102 -15.71 2.49 36.58
C GLN A 102 -16.26 3.01 37.92
N SER A 103 -16.91 4.17 37.88
CA SER A 103 -17.78 4.62 38.96
C SER A 103 -19.00 3.71 39.07
N GLY A 104 -19.49 3.49 40.28
CA GLY A 104 -20.65 2.63 40.43
C GLY A 104 -21.07 2.25 41.83
N ILE A 105 -22.17 1.52 41.87
CA ILE A 105 -22.64 0.79 43.04
C ILE A 105 -22.30 -0.69 42.85
N ARG A 106 -21.64 -1.30 43.84
CA ARG A 106 -21.27 -2.72 43.83
C ARG A 106 -21.81 -3.40 45.08
N ALA A 107 -23.02 -3.96 44.97
CA ALA A 107 -23.65 -4.71 46.03
C ALA A 107 -23.20 -6.19 46.05
N GLY A 108 -23.19 -6.80 47.23
CA GLY A 108 -22.99 -8.25 47.39
C GLY A 108 -24.31 -9.03 47.28
N ASP A 109 -24.39 -10.13 48.01
CA ASP A 109 -25.53 -11.06 47.99
C ASP A 109 -26.85 -10.50 48.59
N GLY A 110 -26.77 -9.32 49.22
CA GLY A 110 -27.91 -8.57 49.71
C GLY A 110 -28.58 -7.70 48.65
N GLY A 111 -27.96 -7.55 47.47
CA GLY A 111 -28.49 -6.79 46.34
C GLY A 111 -28.50 -5.28 46.57
N PHE A 112 -29.08 -4.56 45.62
CA PHE A 112 -29.31 -3.12 45.74
C PHE A 112 -30.80 -2.78 45.80
N ASP A 113 -31.15 -1.75 46.56
CA ASP A 113 -32.49 -1.16 46.58
C ASP A 113 -32.36 0.37 46.48
N ILE A 114 -32.59 0.88 45.28
CA ILE A 114 -32.32 2.26 44.91
C ILE A 114 -33.65 2.93 44.52
N ARG A 115 -33.98 4.04 45.16
CA ARG A 115 -35.15 4.88 44.87
C ARG A 115 -34.68 6.28 44.53
N VAL A 116 -35.05 6.73 43.34
CA VAL A 116 -34.70 8.06 42.80
C VAL A 116 -36.00 8.73 42.38
N LYS A 117 -36.27 9.94 42.88
CA LYS A 117 -37.47 10.68 42.47
C LYS A 117 -37.33 11.26 41.06
N GLY A 118 -36.11 11.68 40.70
CA GLY A 118 -35.78 12.27 39.41
C GLY A 118 -35.26 11.26 38.38
N ASN A 119 -34.32 11.69 37.55
CA ASN A 119 -33.63 10.88 36.54
C ASN A 119 -32.44 10.14 37.15
N THR A 120 -32.27 8.87 36.79
CA THR A 120 -31.02 8.14 36.98
C THR A 120 -30.20 8.25 35.69
N HIS A 121 -29.00 8.83 35.75
CA HIS A 121 -28.10 9.02 34.61
C HIS A 121 -26.80 8.23 34.78
N LEU A 122 -26.49 7.35 33.85
CA LEU A 122 -25.24 6.56 33.86
C LEU A 122 -24.36 7.00 32.68
N VAL A 123 -23.09 7.32 32.96
CA VAL A 123 -22.08 7.62 31.94
C VAL A 123 -20.87 6.73 32.16
N GLY A 124 -20.77 5.65 31.39
CA GLY A 124 -19.85 4.54 31.65
C GLY A 124 -19.93 4.01 33.09
N GLY A 125 -21.06 4.23 33.77
CA GLY A 125 -21.26 3.93 35.20
C GLY A 125 -22.02 2.63 35.41
N VAL A 126 -21.76 1.93 36.51
CA VAL A 126 -22.35 0.60 36.78
C VAL A 126 -23.17 0.57 38.08
N ILE A 127 -24.31 -0.13 38.05
CA ILE A 127 -25.04 -0.54 39.26
C ILE A 127 -25.10 -2.06 39.24
N ALA A 128 -24.29 -2.71 40.08
CA ALA A 128 -24.10 -4.15 40.05
C ALA A 128 -24.40 -4.82 41.39
N SER A 129 -24.73 -6.11 41.31
CA SER A 129 -24.73 -7.02 42.44
C SER A 129 -24.06 -8.36 42.10
N ASN A 130 -23.87 -9.22 43.10
CA ASN A 130 -23.48 -10.61 42.88
C ASN A 130 -24.61 -11.45 42.25
N ASP A 131 -24.23 -12.56 41.59
CA ASP A 131 -25.14 -13.53 40.97
C ASP A 131 -26.21 -14.06 41.93
N LYS A 132 -25.85 -14.26 43.20
CA LYS A 132 -26.78 -14.69 44.24
C LYS A 132 -27.91 -13.69 44.45
N ALA A 133 -27.63 -12.40 44.45
CA ALA A 133 -28.66 -11.37 44.59
C ALA A 133 -29.57 -11.30 43.36
N ILE A 134 -29.03 -11.55 42.17
CA ILE A 134 -29.79 -11.65 40.93
C ILE A 134 -30.74 -12.85 40.99
N ALA A 135 -30.22 -14.03 41.32
CA ALA A 135 -30.99 -15.27 41.41
C ALA A 135 -32.07 -15.21 42.52
N ASP A 136 -31.75 -14.59 43.66
CA ASP A 136 -32.68 -14.41 44.78
C ASP A 136 -33.66 -13.24 44.55
N GLY A 137 -33.57 -12.49 43.43
CA GLY A 137 -34.47 -11.38 43.10
C GLY A 137 -34.36 -10.16 44.03
N LYS A 138 -33.16 -9.88 44.57
CA LYS A 138 -32.93 -8.83 45.59
C LYS A 138 -32.59 -7.46 45.04
N ASN A 139 -32.48 -7.32 43.72
CA ASN A 139 -32.13 -6.08 43.06
C ASN A 139 -33.39 -5.28 42.68
N SER A 140 -33.43 -4.02 43.08
CA SER A 140 -34.52 -3.08 42.81
C SER A 140 -34.00 -1.69 42.50
N LEU A 141 -34.42 -1.12 41.37
CA LEU A 141 -34.22 0.29 41.01
C LEU A 141 -35.57 0.91 40.65
N SER A 142 -36.02 1.86 41.44
CA SER A 142 -37.19 2.70 41.14
C SER A 142 -36.73 4.11 40.84
N THR A 143 -37.01 4.63 39.66
CA THR A 143 -36.54 5.94 39.21
C THR A 143 -37.63 6.69 38.44
N GLY A 144 -37.62 8.01 38.46
CA GLY A 144 -38.52 8.83 37.64
C GLY A 144 -38.29 8.59 36.15
N SER A 145 -37.04 8.73 35.70
CA SER A 145 -36.57 8.38 34.35
C SER A 145 -35.16 7.78 34.42
N LEU A 146 -34.69 7.17 33.31
CA LEU A 146 -33.40 6.51 33.21
C LEU A 146 -32.74 6.83 31.87
N THR A 147 -31.48 7.24 31.92
CA THR A 147 -30.67 7.62 30.76
C THR A 147 -29.27 7.03 30.88
N THR A 148 -28.70 6.62 29.75
CA THR A 148 -27.37 5.99 29.71
C THR A 148 -26.54 6.58 28.57
N ALA A 149 -25.24 6.72 28.82
CA ALA A 149 -24.22 7.03 27.83
C ALA A 149 -22.98 6.16 28.07
N ASP A 150 -22.30 5.81 27.00
CA ASP A 150 -21.06 5.03 27.06
C ASP A 150 -19.86 5.96 26.83
N LEU A 151 -18.69 5.59 27.36
CA LEU A 151 -17.44 6.31 27.15
C LEU A 151 -16.53 5.51 26.23
N HIS A 152 -15.97 6.17 25.23
CA HIS A 152 -15.00 5.59 24.31
C HIS A 152 -13.58 5.84 24.82
N ASN A 153 -12.83 4.78 25.07
CA ASN A 153 -11.44 4.85 25.52
C ASN A 153 -10.50 4.75 24.32
N SER A 154 -9.44 5.56 24.30
CA SER A 154 -8.43 5.52 23.25
C SER A 154 -7.02 5.78 23.79
N ALA A 155 -6.07 5.08 23.21
CA ALA A 155 -4.64 5.31 23.41
C ALA A 155 -3.99 5.28 22.03
N LYS A 156 -3.35 6.38 21.62
CA LYS A 156 -2.65 6.49 20.33
C LYS A 156 -1.26 7.00 20.58
N ALA A 157 -0.26 6.24 20.14
CA ALA A 157 1.13 6.63 20.21
C ALA A 157 1.80 6.52 18.84
N SER A 158 2.65 7.48 18.53
CA SER A 158 3.51 7.44 17.35
C SER A 158 4.93 7.87 17.70
N ALA A 159 5.89 7.17 17.11
CA ALA A 159 7.30 7.48 17.17
C ALA A 159 7.82 7.62 15.74
N ASP A 160 8.36 8.79 15.44
CA ASP A 160 9.06 9.09 14.20
C ASP A 160 10.55 9.20 14.51
N SER A 161 11.37 8.46 13.78
CA SER A 161 12.83 8.65 13.75
C SER A 161 13.23 9.11 12.35
N SER A 162 14.17 10.04 12.27
CA SER A 162 14.71 10.52 11.00
C SER A 162 16.20 10.78 11.20
N GLY A 163 17.03 10.02 10.51
CA GLY A 163 18.46 10.24 10.44
C GLY A 163 18.87 10.97 9.16
N LEU A 164 19.90 11.79 9.26
CA LEU A 164 20.66 12.34 8.14
C LEU A 164 22.08 11.80 8.24
N THR A 165 22.48 10.93 7.32
CA THR A 165 23.84 10.36 7.29
C THR A 165 24.57 10.86 6.04
N LEU A 166 25.65 11.62 6.24
CA LEU A 166 26.50 12.18 5.20
C LEU A 166 27.85 11.46 5.22
N SER A 167 28.19 10.75 4.14
CA SER A 167 29.49 10.05 4.01
C SER A 167 30.45 10.78 3.05
N SER A 168 31.74 10.48 3.13
CA SER A 168 32.79 11.01 2.24
C SER A 168 32.56 10.72 0.74
N ASP A 169 31.70 9.75 0.40
CA ASP A 169 31.27 9.47 -0.98
C ASP A 169 30.50 10.67 -1.59
N PHE A 170 29.92 11.53 -0.74
CA PHE A 170 29.27 12.78 -1.13
C PHE A 170 30.22 13.78 -1.78
N VAL A 171 31.48 13.82 -1.35
CA VAL A 171 32.48 14.81 -1.80
C VAL A 171 33.23 14.31 -3.05
N GLY A 172 33.27 13.00 -3.31
CA GLY A 172 34.03 12.40 -4.40
C GLY A 172 33.24 11.94 -5.64
N GLN A 173 31.93 11.67 -5.52
CA GLN A 173 31.18 10.96 -6.57
C GLN A 173 30.00 11.73 -7.20
N GLY A 174 29.88 13.04 -6.96
CA GLY A 174 28.85 13.88 -7.61
C GLY A 174 27.41 13.41 -7.32
N MET A 175 26.53 13.43 -8.33
CA MET A 175 25.11 13.06 -8.19
C MET A 175 24.86 11.66 -7.57
N TYR A 176 25.84 10.74 -7.64
CA TYR A 176 25.81 9.43 -7.00
C TYR A 176 25.98 9.50 -5.47
N GLY A 177 26.84 10.40 -4.98
CA GLY A 177 26.99 10.66 -3.55
C GLY A 177 25.76 11.35 -2.96
N ALA A 178 25.11 12.24 -3.74
CA ALA A 178 23.88 12.91 -3.35
C ALA A 178 22.66 11.97 -3.34
N SER A 179 22.52 11.09 -4.33
CA SER A 179 21.43 10.10 -4.38
C SER A 179 21.57 9.03 -3.29
N LYS A 180 22.81 8.58 -2.99
CA LYS A 180 23.10 7.68 -1.86
C LYS A 180 22.78 8.32 -0.51
N ALA A 181 23.06 9.62 -0.35
CA ALA A 181 22.68 10.38 0.83
C ALA A 181 21.15 10.52 0.96
N LEU A 182 20.44 10.82 -0.13
CA LEU A 182 18.97 10.90 -0.14
C LEU A 182 18.31 9.54 0.15
N PHE A 183 18.87 8.45 -0.40
CA PHE A 183 18.40 7.08 -0.13
C PHE A 183 18.73 6.64 1.30
N SER A 184 19.91 6.97 1.82
CA SER A 184 20.28 6.76 3.24
C SER A 184 19.32 7.50 4.16
N ASN A 185 18.96 8.75 3.85
CA ASN A 185 18.03 9.57 4.64
C ASN A 185 16.59 9.03 4.60
N TYR A 186 16.19 8.38 3.49
CA TYR A 186 14.90 7.70 3.36
C TYR A 186 14.87 6.38 4.17
N LEU A 187 15.98 5.63 4.17
CA LEU A 187 16.13 4.41 4.99
C LEU A 187 16.32 4.72 6.48
N ASP A 188 16.90 5.88 6.80
CA ASP A 188 17.07 6.42 8.14
C ASP A 188 15.75 6.96 8.75
N ALA A 189 14.63 6.86 8.01
CA ALA A 189 13.30 7.15 8.52
C ALA A 189 12.60 5.87 9.03
N GLY A 190 12.50 5.74 10.35
CA GLY A 190 11.68 4.72 11.01
C GLY A 190 10.37 5.33 11.52
N LYS A 191 9.24 4.63 11.31
CA LYS A 191 7.94 5.08 11.79
C LYS A 191 7.21 3.92 12.44
N ALA A 192 6.91 4.06 13.73
CA ALA A 192 6.04 3.14 14.44
C ALA A 192 4.84 3.89 15.00
N SER A 193 3.65 3.33 14.81
CA SER A 193 2.42 3.82 15.42
C SER A 193 1.65 2.65 15.98
N ASP A 194 1.08 2.83 17.15
CA ASP A 194 0.20 1.84 17.77
C ASP A 194 -1.01 2.53 18.38
N SER A 195 -2.11 1.78 18.42
CA SER A 195 -3.37 2.27 18.94
C SER A 195 -4.15 1.17 19.65
N SER A 196 -4.67 1.50 20.83
CA SER A 196 -5.61 0.67 21.57
C SER A 196 -6.91 1.45 21.73
N GLU A 197 -8.04 0.79 21.49
CA GLU A 197 -9.37 1.35 21.69
C GLU A 197 -10.15 0.40 22.61
N GLY A 198 -11.05 0.97 23.40
CA GLY A 198 -11.88 0.24 24.34
C GLY A 198 -13.16 1.01 24.63
N ASN A 199 -14.11 0.40 25.32
CA ASN A 199 -15.36 1.05 25.70
C ASN A 199 -15.64 0.84 27.18
N THR A 200 -16.21 1.87 27.80
CA THR A 200 -16.76 1.81 29.15
C THR A 200 -18.26 2.04 29.04
N LEU A 201 -19.00 0.94 29.12
CA LEU A 201 -20.44 0.90 28.93
C LEU A 201 -21.16 1.18 30.25
N SER A 202 -22.30 1.86 30.16
CA SER A 202 -23.23 1.97 31.28
C SER A 202 -24.04 0.69 31.44
N ALA A 203 -24.07 0.11 32.64
CA ALA A 203 -24.72 -1.18 32.88
C ALA A 203 -25.44 -1.27 34.23
N VAL A 204 -26.52 -2.05 34.28
CA VAL A 204 -27.29 -2.32 35.50
C VAL A 204 -27.58 -3.81 35.58
N SER A 205 -27.15 -4.47 36.67
CA SER A 205 -27.40 -5.91 36.85
C SER A 205 -28.89 -6.23 36.82
N SER A 206 -29.23 -7.46 36.46
CA SER A 206 -30.60 -7.95 36.40
C SER A 206 -31.33 -7.74 37.74
N GLY A 207 -32.58 -7.28 37.66
CA GLY A 207 -33.40 -6.92 38.82
C GLY A 207 -34.70 -6.24 38.41
N ASN A 208 -35.51 -5.89 39.40
CA ASN A 208 -36.74 -5.14 39.16
C ASN A 208 -36.40 -3.67 38.89
N ILE A 209 -36.67 -3.20 37.67
CA ILE A 209 -36.47 -1.79 37.32
C ILE A 209 -37.82 -1.17 37.00
N LEU A 210 -38.22 -0.19 37.81
CA LEU A 210 -39.45 0.56 37.67
C LEU A 210 -39.14 2.00 37.27
N ILE A 211 -39.65 2.42 36.11
CA ILE A 211 -39.65 3.81 35.69
C ILE A 211 -41.03 4.39 36.03
N THR A 212 -41.08 5.36 36.93
CA THR A 212 -42.35 5.88 37.47
C THR A 212 -42.92 7.03 36.66
N ASP A 213 -42.11 7.73 35.85
CA ASP A 213 -42.53 8.81 34.96
C ASP A 213 -42.27 8.44 33.49
N ALA A 214 -43.17 7.62 32.93
CA ALA A 214 -43.09 7.16 31.55
C ALA A 214 -43.17 8.32 30.54
N TYR A 215 -43.83 9.43 30.89
CA TYR A 215 -43.95 10.59 30.02
C TYR A 215 -42.60 11.32 29.89
N ARG A 216 -41.94 11.60 31.01
CA ARG A 216 -40.59 12.18 31.02
C ARG A 216 -39.55 11.24 30.38
N GLN A 217 -39.68 9.94 30.58
CA GLN A 217 -38.83 8.94 29.92
C GLN A 217 -38.89 9.05 28.39
N GLN A 218 -40.11 9.07 27.83
CA GLN A 218 -40.32 9.21 26.39
C GLN A 218 -39.75 10.52 25.84
N GLN A 219 -39.88 11.62 26.59
CA GLN A 219 -39.32 12.92 26.18
C GLN A 219 -37.79 12.93 26.14
N LEU A 220 -37.13 12.29 27.11
CA LEU A 220 -35.66 12.30 27.23
C LEU A 220 -34.98 11.34 26.26
N THR A 221 -35.56 10.15 26.02
CA THR A 221 -34.90 9.08 25.25
C THR A 221 -35.61 8.72 23.96
N GLY A 222 -36.84 9.21 23.74
CA GLY A 222 -37.69 8.76 22.63
C GLY A 222 -38.21 7.32 22.80
N ARG A 223 -38.00 6.70 23.96
CA ARG A 223 -38.38 5.32 24.27
C ARG A 223 -39.31 5.27 25.46
N ASP A 224 -40.25 4.32 25.44
CA ASP A 224 -41.10 4.09 26.60
C ASP A 224 -40.32 3.39 27.74
N ALA A 225 -40.96 3.25 28.90
CA ALA A 225 -40.34 2.62 30.07
C ALA A 225 -39.87 1.18 29.79
N SER A 226 -40.69 0.38 29.13
CA SER A 226 -40.41 -1.03 28.83
C SER A 226 -39.23 -1.17 27.85
N GLN A 227 -39.22 -0.35 26.80
CA GLN A 227 -38.15 -0.27 25.82
C GLN A 227 -36.83 0.17 26.44
N THR A 228 -36.89 1.17 27.34
CA THR A 228 -35.70 1.65 28.07
C THR A 228 -35.12 0.53 28.92
N VAL A 229 -35.93 -0.15 29.74
CA VAL A 229 -35.50 -1.26 30.61
C VAL A 229 -34.95 -2.45 29.81
N ALA A 230 -35.54 -2.75 28.65
CA ALA A 230 -35.09 -3.81 27.75
C ALA A 230 -33.76 -3.48 27.06
N SER A 231 -33.49 -2.19 26.82
CA SER A 231 -32.27 -1.73 26.15
C SER A 231 -31.06 -1.59 27.09
N LEU A 232 -31.25 -1.71 28.40
CA LEU A 232 -30.16 -1.60 29.37
C LEU A 232 -29.17 -2.74 29.20
N ASN A 233 -27.88 -2.40 29.17
CA ASN A 233 -26.84 -3.40 29.27
C ASN A 233 -26.90 -4.07 30.65
N ARG A 234 -27.06 -5.41 30.64
CA ARG A 234 -27.12 -6.25 31.85
C ARG A 234 -25.80 -6.92 32.17
N ASP A 235 -24.84 -6.87 31.25
CA ASP A 235 -23.52 -7.44 31.44
C ASP A 235 -22.63 -6.46 32.21
N THR A 236 -22.81 -6.43 33.53
CA THR A 236 -22.01 -5.61 34.45
C THR A 236 -20.60 -6.14 34.69
N ALA A 237 -20.33 -7.39 34.29
CA ALA A 237 -19.02 -8.02 34.48
C ALA A 237 -18.05 -7.66 33.35
N HIS A 238 -18.56 -7.48 32.13
CA HIS A 238 -17.78 -7.12 30.94
C HIS A 238 -18.11 -5.73 30.40
N SER A 239 -18.71 -4.85 31.23
CA SER A 239 -19.08 -3.49 30.83
C SER A 239 -17.91 -2.53 30.65
N HIS A 240 -16.67 -2.95 30.89
CA HIS A 240 -15.51 -2.07 30.80
C HIS A 240 -14.30 -2.74 30.18
N VAL A 241 -13.77 -2.08 29.15
CA VAL A 241 -12.49 -2.36 28.53
C VAL A 241 -11.76 -1.02 28.39
N GLY A 242 -10.71 -0.82 29.19
CA GLY A 242 -9.82 0.34 29.08
C GLY A 242 -8.96 0.27 27.81
N ALA A 243 -8.49 1.41 27.32
CA ALA A 243 -7.42 1.43 26.33
C ALA A 243 -6.08 1.18 27.04
N GLU A 244 -5.21 0.37 26.46
CA GLU A 244 -3.89 0.09 27.03
C GLU A 244 -2.91 1.21 26.68
N ARG A 245 -2.17 1.71 27.69
CA ARG A 245 -1.10 2.69 27.45
C ARG A 245 -0.03 2.05 26.58
N GLN A 246 0.25 2.71 25.46
CA GLN A 246 1.27 2.25 24.53
C GLN A 246 2.66 2.48 25.11
N ASP A 247 3.51 1.45 25.06
CA ASP A 247 4.89 1.52 25.52
C ASP A 247 5.70 2.34 24.51
N LEU A 248 5.85 3.63 24.81
CA LEU A 248 6.59 4.58 23.98
C LEU A 248 8.06 4.19 23.82
N ASP A 249 8.67 3.58 24.84
CA ASP A 249 10.06 3.12 24.78
C ASP A 249 10.17 1.88 23.88
N LYS A 250 9.16 1.00 23.88
CA LYS A 250 9.06 -0.12 22.93
C LYS A 250 8.85 0.40 21.51
N LEU A 251 7.95 1.34 21.27
CA LEU A 251 7.72 1.92 19.93
C LEU A 251 8.93 2.70 19.42
N GLN A 252 9.63 3.42 20.29
CA GLN A 252 10.90 4.04 19.96
C GLN A 252 11.96 2.99 19.62
N ARG A 253 12.12 1.95 20.45
CA ARG A 253 13.03 0.83 20.15
C ARG A 253 12.65 0.10 18.87
N THR A 254 11.37 0.00 18.54
CA THR A 254 10.90 -0.60 17.27
C THR A 254 11.18 0.32 16.09
N ALA A 255 10.98 1.63 16.21
CA ALA A 255 11.33 2.60 15.16
C ALA A 255 12.85 2.66 14.93
N GLU A 256 13.65 2.65 16.00
CA GLU A 256 15.11 2.58 15.97
C GLU A 256 15.59 1.20 15.49
N ALA A 257 14.91 0.11 15.86
CA ALA A 257 15.22 -1.23 15.37
C ALA A 257 14.87 -1.37 13.90
N GLU A 258 13.74 -0.82 13.43
CA GLU A 258 13.36 -0.79 12.02
C GLU A 258 14.37 0.05 11.23
N GLN A 259 14.81 1.20 11.76
CA GLN A 259 15.92 1.97 11.20
C GLN A 259 17.21 1.13 11.14
N SER A 260 17.56 0.44 12.23
CA SER A 260 18.77 -0.39 12.30
C SER A 260 18.69 -1.63 11.40
N ILE A 261 17.51 -2.24 11.24
CA ILE A 261 17.25 -3.39 10.38
C ILE A 261 17.24 -2.94 8.92
N LYS A 262 16.71 -1.75 8.59
CA LYS A 262 16.84 -1.14 7.26
C LYS A 262 18.31 -0.83 6.94
N ASN A 263 19.06 -0.33 7.91
CA ASN A 263 20.50 -0.05 7.78
C ASN A 263 21.37 -1.32 7.75
N GLU A 264 20.98 -2.39 8.44
CA GLU A 264 21.67 -3.69 8.45
C GLU A 264 21.25 -4.55 7.24
N ALA A 265 20.00 -4.50 6.81
CA ALA A 265 19.54 -5.02 5.52
C ALA A 265 20.17 -4.27 4.35
N TYR A 266 20.49 -2.98 4.51
CA TYR A 266 21.34 -2.24 3.58
C TYR A 266 22.78 -2.79 3.57
N ARG A 267 23.37 -3.15 4.71
CA ARG A 267 24.72 -3.74 4.81
C ARG A 267 24.81 -5.19 4.33
N GLN A 268 23.78 -6.01 4.54
CA GLN A 268 23.76 -7.42 4.11
C GLN A 268 23.14 -7.62 2.71
N GLY A 269 22.33 -6.66 2.23
CA GLY A 269 21.73 -6.65 0.90
C GLY A 269 22.64 -6.14 -0.23
N VAL A 270 23.83 -5.60 0.09
CA VAL A 270 24.75 -4.96 -0.88
C VAL A 270 25.06 -5.83 -2.09
N GLN A 271 25.21 -7.16 -1.95
CA GLN A 271 25.54 -8.01 -3.12
C GLN A 271 24.38 -8.16 -4.12
N PHE A 272 23.13 -8.10 -3.67
CA PHE A 272 21.94 -8.32 -4.53
C PHE A 272 21.32 -7.01 -5.02
N THR A 273 21.37 -5.95 -4.21
CA THR A 273 20.99 -4.60 -4.66
C THR A 273 22.02 -4.03 -5.63
N ASP A 274 23.31 -4.37 -5.50
CA ASP A 274 24.32 -3.98 -6.49
C ASP A 274 24.08 -4.60 -7.85
N GLU A 275 23.65 -5.87 -7.92
CA GLU A 275 23.31 -6.51 -9.21
C GLU A 275 22.05 -5.90 -9.82
N ALA A 276 20.97 -5.75 -9.06
CA ALA A 276 19.75 -5.10 -9.53
C ALA A 276 20.02 -3.64 -9.96
N TYR A 277 20.78 -2.88 -9.16
CA TYR A 277 21.18 -1.51 -9.44
C TYR A 277 22.11 -1.42 -10.65
N ARG A 278 23.09 -2.32 -10.76
CA ARG A 278 23.98 -2.40 -11.92
C ARG A 278 23.16 -2.62 -13.18
N THR A 279 22.25 -3.59 -13.17
CA THR A 279 21.39 -3.89 -14.33
C THR A 279 20.48 -2.71 -14.68
N MET A 280 19.87 -2.04 -13.70
CA MET A 280 18.95 -0.92 -13.95
C MET A 280 19.64 0.38 -14.35
N PHE A 281 20.78 0.72 -13.75
CA PHE A 281 21.35 2.08 -13.82
C PHE A 281 22.81 2.13 -14.29
N LYS A 282 23.55 1.01 -14.32
CA LYS A 282 24.94 1.00 -14.82
C LYS A 282 25.10 0.25 -16.14
N THR A 283 24.27 -0.74 -16.43
CA THR A 283 24.32 -1.45 -17.71
C THR A 283 23.78 -0.52 -18.80
N PRO A 284 24.57 -0.22 -19.84
CA PRO A 284 24.10 0.61 -20.92
C PRO A 284 23.05 -0.16 -21.74
N PRO A 285 21.97 0.51 -22.16
CA PRO A 285 20.94 -0.13 -22.96
C PRO A 285 21.53 -0.49 -24.32
N GLN A 286 21.34 -1.75 -24.72
CA GLN A 286 21.79 -2.24 -26.02
C GLN A 286 20.61 -2.19 -26.99
N MET A 287 20.81 -1.48 -28.09
CA MET A 287 19.95 -1.56 -29.27
C MET A 287 20.48 -2.68 -30.16
N LEU A 288 19.60 -3.59 -30.55
CA LEU A 288 19.90 -4.69 -31.45
C LEU A 288 18.97 -4.63 -32.67
N ALA A 289 19.38 -5.25 -33.76
CA ALA A 289 18.59 -5.35 -34.99
C ALA A 289 18.49 -6.81 -35.42
N LEU A 290 17.29 -7.25 -35.80
CA LEU A 290 17.12 -8.55 -36.45
C LEU A 290 17.86 -8.55 -37.80
N GLU A 291 18.47 -9.68 -38.13
CA GLU A 291 19.04 -9.87 -39.46
C GLU A 291 17.94 -10.30 -40.42
N LEU A 292 17.74 -9.52 -41.48
CA LEU A 292 16.76 -9.80 -42.52
C LEU A 292 17.44 -10.36 -43.78
N ASP A 293 16.75 -11.21 -44.52
CA ASP A 293 17.10 -11.61 -45.88
C ASP A 293 16.73 -10.54 -46.92
N GLU A 294 17.07 -10.79 -48.19
CA GLU A 294 16.77 -9.85 -49.29
C GLU A 294 15.26 -9.68 -49.54
N GLN A 295 14.45 -10.61 -49.06
CA GLN A 295 13.00 -10.59 -49.13
C GLN A 295 12.36 -9.94 -47.90
N GLY A 296 13.17 -9.49 -46.93
CA GLY A 296 12.73 -8.85 -45.70
C GLY A 296 12.29 -9.82 -44.61
N ASN A 297 12.49 -11.14 -44.77
CA ASN A 297 12.19 -12.13 -43.72
C ASN A 297 13.32 -12.21 -42.70
N VAL A 298 12.99 -12.58 -41.47
CA VAL A 298 13.97 -12.76 -40.40
C VAL A 298 14.80 -14.01 -40.67
N LYS A 299 16.13 -13.85 -40.72
CA LYS A 299 17.06 -14.97 -40.83
C LYS A 299 17.07 -15.77 -39.54
N GLU A 300 17.09 -17.10 -39.67
CA GLU A 300 17.19 -18.02 -38.55
C GLU A 300 18.54 -18.73 -38.53
N GLY A 301 19.05 -18.99 -37.32
CA GLY A 301 20.19 -19.85 -37.10
C GLY A 301 19.84 -21.33 -37.23
N ALA A 302 20.85 -22.19 -37.08
CA ALA A 302 20.66 -23.65 -37.08
C ALA A 302 19.76 -24.16 -35.94
N ASP A 303 19.55 -23.35 -34.89
CA ASP A 303 18.63 -23.61 -33.77
C ASP A 303 17.20 -23.11 -34.03
N HIS A 304 16.88 -22.68 -35.25
CA HIS A 304 15.60 -22.05 -35.62
C HIS A 304 15.25 -20.81 -34.79
N LYS A 305 16.27 -20.12 -34.25
CA LYS A 305 16.09 -18.85 -33.54
C LYS A 305 16.50 -17.68 -34.45
N PRO A 306 15.84 -16.52 -34.32
CA PRO A 306 16.22 -15.32 -35.07
C PRO A 306 17.68 -14.92 -34.86
N LEU A 307 18.37 -14.61 -35.95
CA LEU A 307 19.68 -13.98 -35.93
C LEU A 307 19.53 -12.47 -35.72
N PHE A 308 20.47 -11.88 -34.99
CA PHE A 308 20.48 -10.46 -34.67
C PHE A 308 21.91 -9.95 -34.49
N ARG A 309 22.08 -8.64 -34.67
CA ARG A 309 23.34 -7.93 -34.47
C ARG A 309 23.17 -6.79 -33.47
N VAL A 310 24.26 -6.43 -32.80
CA VAL A 310 24.32 -5.20 -32.01
C VAL A 310 24.34 -4.00 -32.97
N VAL A 311 23.51 -3.00 -32.71
CA VAL A 311 23.49 -1.74 -33.47
C VAL A 311 24.66 -0.87 -33.02
N GLY A 312 25.51 -0.49 -33.97
CA GLY A 312 26.67 0.38 -33.73
C GLY A 312 26.25 1.80 -33.36
N ASP A 313 27.16 2.57 -32.75
CA ASP A 313 26.83 3.88 -32.17
C ASP A 313 26.31 4.89 -33.21
N ALA A 314 26.85 4.89 -34.44
CA ALA A 314 26.41 5.78 -35.51
C ALA A 314 24.97 5.47 -35.97
N GLU A 315 24.63 4.19 -36.12
CA GLU A 315 23.27 3.77 -36.46
C GLU A 315 22.31 3.99 -35.28
N ARG A 316 22.78 3.84 -34.04
CA ARG A 316 21.94 4.08 -32.84
C ARG A 316 21.47 5.53 -32.73
N GLN A 317 22.27 6.49 -33.19
CA GLN A 317 21.90 7.91 -33.23
C GLN A 317 20.88 8.21 -34.35
N HIS A 318 20.87 7.41 -35.40
CA HIS A 318 20.04 7.59 -36.59
C HIS A 318 19.51 6.23 -37.08
N LEU A 319 18.50 5.73 -36.39
CA LEU A 319 17.83 4.48 -36.76
C LEU A 319 17.16 4.63 -38.12
N GLN A 320 17.21 3.56 -38.90
CA GLN A 320 16.66 3.55 -40.24
C GLN A 320 15.15 3.33 -40.17
N ALA A 321 14.41 4.23 -40.83
CA ALA A 321 12.99 4.06 -41.06
C ALA A 321 12.75 3.07 -42.21
N ASP A 322 11.59 2.44 -42.23
CA ASP A 322 11.10 1.67 -43.37
C ASP A 322 10.60 2.56 -44.52
N GLU A 323 10.08 1.95 -45.59
CA GLU A 323 9.57 2.68 -46.76
C GLU A 323 8.36 3.57 -46.43
N SER A 324 7.68 3.32 -45.30
CA SER A 324 6.59 4.15 -44.78
C SER A 324 7.09 5.28 -43.87
N ASN A 325 8.41 5.47 -43.79
CA ASN A 325 9.08 6.43 -42.90
C ASN A 325 8.79 6.15 -41.41
N VAL A 326 8.70 4.86 -41.04
CA VAL A 326 8.48 4.41 -39.66
C VAL A 326 9.70 3.67 -39.13
N VAL A 327 10.19 4.05 -37.95
CA VAL A 327 11.20 3.28 -37.22
C VAL A 327 10.49 2.20 -36.40
N ASN A 328 10.84 0.93 -36.60
CA ASN A 328 10.19 -0.21 -35.93
C ASN A 328 11.06 -0.70 -34.77
N VAL A 329 10.56 -0.61 -33.53
CA VAL A 329 11.31 -1.00 -32.32
C VAL A 329 10.48 -1.86 -31.37
N ALA A 330 11.04 -3.01 -30.98
CA ALA A 330 10.45 -3.86 -29.95
C ALA A 330 11.04 -3.58 -28.57
N LEU A 331 10.19 -3.44 -27.56
CA LEU A 331 10.52 -3.35 -26.14
C LEU A 331 10.18 -4.68 -25.47
N ASN A 332 11.20 -5.44 -25.12
CA ASN A 332 11.02 -6.74 -24.48
C ASN A 332 11.07 -6.64 -22.95
N GLY A 333 10.34 -7.55 -22.29
CA GLY A 333 10.40 -7.71 -20.83
C GLY A 333 11.65 -8.45 -20.35
N ILE A 334 11.92 -8.35 -19.05
CA ILE A 334 13.03 -9.05 -18.39
C ILE A 334 12.64 -10.55 -18.19
N PHE A 335 13.56 -11.40 -17.74
CA PHE A 335 13.55 -12.88 -17.61
C PHE A 335 13.98 -13.64 -18.86
N ASN A 336 14.16 -12.93 -19.97
CA ASN A 336 14.53 -13.47 -21.26
C ASN A 336 15.99 -13.13 -21.58
N ASP A 337 16.73 -14.09 -22.13
CA ASP A 337 18.01 -13.80 -22.76
C ASP A 337 17.81 -13.00 -24.07
N ASP A 338 18.92 -12.56 -24.66
CA ASP A 338 18.95 -11.83 -25.92
C ASP A 338 18.27 -12.59 -27.06
N LYS A 339 18.42 -13.92 -27.13
CA LYS A 339 17.75 -14.79 -28.11
C LYS A 339 16.24 -14.81 -27.93
N ALA A 340 15.73 -14.87 -26.70
CA ALA A 340 14.31 -14.80 -26.43
C ALA A 340 13.75 -13.41 -26.73
N ALA A 341 14.50 -12.33 -26.46
CA ALA A 341 14.14 -10.98 -26.89
C ALA A 341 14.06 -10.87 -28.43
N ALA A 342 15.00 -11.46 -29.16
CA ALA A 342 14.98 -11.52 -30.62
C ALA A 342 13.79 -12.33 -31.16
N LYS A 343 13.46 -13.47 -30.53
CA LYS A 343 12.25 -14.24 -30.82
C LYS A 343 10.99 -13.38 -30.72
N TYR A 344 10.81 -12.65 -29.62
CA TYR A 344 9.63 -11.80 -29.43
C TYR A 344 9.62 -10.58 -30.35
N ALA A 345 10.78 -10.00 -30.66
CA ALA A 345 10.88 -8.94 -31.66
C ALA A 345 10.44 -9.41 -33.05
N ALA A 346 10.83 -10.63 -33.45
CA ALA A 346 10.40 -11.23 -34.71
C ALA A 346 8.91 -11.60 -34.69
N GLN A 347 8.45 -12.22 -33.62
CA GLN A 347 7.08 -12.70 -33.44
C GLN A 347 6.04 -11.57 -33.47
N HIS A 348 6.39 -10.41 -32.91
CA HIS A 348 5.50 -9.26 -32.78
C HIS A 348 5.71 -8.20 -33.86
N ARG A 349 6.65 -8.41 -34.80
CA ARG A 349 6.90 -7.47 -35.91
C ARG A 349 5.60 -7.20 -36.68
N ASP A 350 5.36 -5.93 -37.01
CA ASP A 350 4.22 -5.56 -37.85
C ASP A 350 4.37 -6.26 -39.22
N PRO A 351 3.38 -7.04 -39.68
CA PRO A 351 3.43 -7.68 -40.99
C PRO A 351 3.60 -6.71 -42.17
N GLY A 352 3.25 -5.43 -41.99
CA GLY A 352 3.42 -4.39 -42.99
C GLY A 352 4.79 -3.70 -42.98
N ALA A 353 5.66 -4.00 -42.02
CA ALA A 353 6.97 -3.35 -41.91
C ALA A 353 7.95 -3.86 -42.97
N THR A 354 8.46 -2.95 -43.81
CA THR A 354 9.40 -3.28 -44.91
C THR A 354 10.88 -3.01 -44.57
N GLY A 355 11.15 -2.30 -43.47
CA GLY A 355 12.49 -1.92 -43.04
C GLY A 355 13.03 -2.72 -41.84
N PRO A 356 14.14 -2.25 -41.25
CA PRO A 356 14.77 -2.92 -40.11
C PRO A 356 13.83 -3.04 -38.91
N GLN A 357 13.92 -4.18 -38.23
CA GLN A 357 13.28 -4.38 -36.92
C GLN A 357 14.34 -4.28 -35.83
N TYR A 358 14.30 -3.17 -35.09
CA TYR A 358 15.15 -2.97 -33.93
C TYR A 358 14.48 -3.53 -32.68
N PHE A 359 15.28 -3.81 -31.65
CA PHE A 359 14.76 -4.14 -30.33
C PHE A 359 15.73 -3.73 -29.23
N MET A 360 15.16 -3.37 -28.09
CA MET A 360 15.92 -3.17 -26.86
C MET A 360 15.73 -4.39 -25.95
N TRP A 361 16.85 -4.98 -25.56
CA TRP A 361 16.90 -6.09 -24.63
C TRP A 361 17.29 -5.58 -23.25
N PHE A 362 16.40 -5.77 -22.26
CA PHE A 362 16.70 -5.53 -20.86
C PHE A 362 17.43 -6.77 -20.29
N PRO A 363 18.70 -6.67 -19.87
CA PRO A 363 19.50 -7.80 -19.42
C PRO A 363 18.88 -8.44 -18.20
N LYS A 364 18.86 -9.77 -18.22
CA LYS A 364 18.47 -10.57 -17.07
C LYS A 364 19.46 -10.36 -15.93
N ALA A 365 18.96 -10.14 -14.72
CA ALA A 365 19.83 -10.16 -13.55
C ALA A 365 20.37 -11.58 -13.32
N GLY A 366 21.61 -11.72 -12.83
CA GLY A 366 22.25 -13.00 -12.57
C GLY A 366 21.56 -13.87 -11.52
N ASN A 367 20.55 -13.34 -10.80
CA ASN A 367 19.74 -14.10 -9.87
C ASN A 367 18.27 -13.63 -9.83
N THR A 368 17.38 -14.54 -9.43
CA THR A 368 15.93 -14.35 -9.39
C THR A 368 15.50 -13.24 -8.43
N LEU A 369 16.16 -13.08 -7.28
CA LEU A 369 15.81 -12.06 -6.29
C LEU A 369 16.08 -10.64 -6.83
N SER A 370 17.23 -10.44 -7.46
CA SER A 370 17.58 -9.17 -8.12
C SER A 370 16.58 -8.84 -9.21
N GLU A 371 16.11 -9.85 -9.93
CA GLU A 371 15.09 -9.60 -10.94
C GLU A 371 13.71 -9.25 -10.38
N LEU A 372 13.31 -9.85 -9.26
CA LEU A 372 12.08 -9.45 -8.56
C LEU A 372 12.18 -8.01 -8.05
N LEU A 373 13.37 -7.58 -7.60
CA LEU A 373 13.63 -6.20 -7.21
C LEU A 373 13.50 -5.23 -8.40
N ILE A 374 14.06 -5.58 -9.56
CA ILE A 374 13.92 -4.76 -10.79
C ILE A 374 12.45 -4.69 -11.21
N ALA A 375 11.72 -5.81 -11.16
CA ALA A 375 10.29 -5.85 -11.47
C ALA A 375 9.47 -4.93 -10.55
N GLY A 376 9.76 -4.98 -9.24
CA GLY A 376 9.15 -4.10 -8.25
C GLY A 376 9.47 -2.63 -8.49
N TYR A 377 10.74 -2.32 -8.81
CA TYR A 377 11.19 -0.97 -9.13
C TYR A 377 10.45 -0.42 -10.36
N GLN A 378 10.42 -1.17 -11.47
CA GLN A 378 9.71 -0.74 -12.68
C GLN A 378 8.22 -0.53 -12.43
N LYS A 379 7.59 -1.27 -11.52
CA LYS A 379 6.15 -1.17 -11.26
C LYS A 379 5.78 0.03 -10.39
N ALA A 380 6.62 0.36 -9.40
CA ALA A 380 6.28 1.32 -8.36
C ALA A 380 7.13 2.59 -8.35
N MET A 381 8.34 2.56 -8.92
CA MET A 381 9.36 3.59 -8.69
C MET A 381 10.00 4.14 -9.97
N ASP A 382 9.98 3.42 -11.10
CA ASP A 382 10.60 3.85 -12.36
C ASP A 382 9.86 5.04 -13.01
N ASN A 383 10.17 6.24 -12.52
CA ASN A 383 9.57 7.52 -12.88
C ASN A 383 10.57 8.68 -12.64
N ASP A 384 10.20 9.91 -12.99
CA ASP A 384 11.07 11.09 -12.89
C ASP A 384 11.50 11.45 -11.46
N PHE A 385 10.74 10.99 -10.44
CA PHE A 385 11.04 11.29 -9.04
C PHE A 385 12.11 10.35 -8.46
N PHE A 386 11.95 9.02 -8.60
CA PHE A 386 12.94 8.07 -8.07
C PHE A 386 14.05 7.75 -9.07
N GLY A 387 13.87 8.11 -10.34
CA GLY A 387 14.84 7.93 -11.42
C GLY A 387 14.38 6.87 -12.41
N LEU A 388 14.53 7.15 -13.69
CA LEU A 388 14.29 6.17 -14.74
C LEU A 388 15.43 5.15 -14.80
N THR A 389 15.11 3.87 -15.00
CA THR A 389 16.15 2.89 -15.39
C THR A 389 16.77 3.31 -16.72
N ASN A 390 18.01 2.91 -17.00
CA ASN A 390 18.69 3.23 -18.26
C ASN A 390 17.90 2.79 -19.49
N TYR A 391 17.19 1.67 -19.40
CA TYR A 391 16.33 1.15 -20.45
C TYR A 391 15.07 2.00 -20.64
N THR A 392 14.44 2.43 -19.54
CA THR A 392 13.28 3.33 -19.59
C THR A 392 13.68 4.72 -20.10
N ALA A 393 14.86 5.22 -19.69
CA ALA A 393 15.42 6.47 -20.21
C ALA A 393 15.75 6.39 -21.70
N ALA A 394 16.32 5.27 -22.18
CA ALA A 394 16.55 5.06 -23.61
C ALA A 394 15.24 4.93 -24.41
N SER A 395 14.23 4.24 -23.86
CA SER A 395 12.88 4.19 -24.45
C SER A 395 12.23 5.56 -24.53
N ARG A 396 12.41 6.40 -23.50
CA ARG A 396 11.96 7.79 -23.51
C ARG A 396 12.65 8.60 -24.61
N GLN A 397 13.97 8.51 -24.71
CA GLN A 397 14.72 9.23 -25.72
C GLN A 397 14.32 8.79 -27.14
N LEU A 398 14.23 7.49 -27.38
CA LEU A 398 13.75 6.93 -28.65
C LEU A 398 12.37 7.49 -29.05
N GLN A 399 11.45 7.57 -28.10
CA GLN A 399 10.12 8.12 -28.35
C GLN A 399 10.14 9.60 -28.65
N LEU A 400 10.99 10.38 -27.97
CA LEU A 400 11.16 11.80 -28.28
C LEU A 400 11.83 12.03 -29.65
N ASP A 401 12.80 11.18 -30.02
CA ASP A 401 13.56 11.31 -31.26
C ASP A 401 12.70 11.00 -32.50
N TYR A 402 11.88 9.95 -32.43
CA TYR A 402 11.15 9.44 -33.60
C TYR A 402 9.63 9.57 -33.51
N GLY A 403 9.08 9.88 -32.33
CA GLY A 403 7.64 9.79 -32.10
C GLY A 403 6.80 10.79 -32.90
N ALA A 404 7.36 11.95 -33.22
CA ALA A 404 6.72 12.95 -34.10
C ALA A 404 6.96 12.67 -35.59
N THR A 405 7.99 11.90 -35.95
CA THR A 405 8.41 11.65 -37.34
C THR A 405 7.90 10.33 -37.91
N GLY A 406 7.72 9.31 -37.06
CA GLY A 406 7.24 7.98 -37.40
C GLY A 406 7.91 6.91 -36.53
N LEU A 407 7.17 6.37 -35.56
CA LEU A 407 7.68 5.33 -34.65
C LEU A 407 6.61 4.25 -34.44
N HIS A 408 7.00 3.00 -34.57
CA HIS A 408 6.18 1.85 -34.22
C HIS A 408 6.83 1.08 -33.07
N LEU A 409 6.10 0.98 -31.95
CA LEU A 409 6.54 0.24 -30.77
C LEU A 409 5.74 -1.04 -30.60
N THR A 410 6.44 -2.16 -30.44
CA THR A 410 5.85 -3.42 -30.00
C THR A 410 6.36 -3.74 -28.61
N GLU A 411 5.47 -3.98 -27.66
CA GLU A 411 5.81 -4.07 -26.24
C GLU A 411 5.29 -5.39 -25.68
N HIS A 412 6.16 -6.26 -25.18
CA HIS A 412 5.76 -7.57 -24.64
C HIS A 412 5.98 -7.67 -23.13
N SER A 413 5.00 -8.23 -22.40
CA SER A 413 5.12 -8.53 -20.98
C SER A 413 5.52 -7.29 -20.16
N ARG A 414 6.62 -7.34 -19.41
CA ARG A 414 7.19 -6.18 -18.70
C ARG A 414 7.77 -5.09 -19.61
N GLY A 415 8.04 -5.36 -20.88
CA GLY A 415 8.42 -4.33 -21.86
C GLY A 415 7.35 -3.23 -21.99
N THR A 416 6.08 -3.58 -21.73
CA THR A 416 4.99 -2.59 -21.64
C THR A 416 5.14 -1.62 -20.47
N MET A 417 5.86 -1.98 -19.41
CA MET A 417 6.19 -1.06 -18.33
C MET A 417 7.34 -0.13 -18.72
N THR A 418 8.36 -0.63 -19.41
CA THR A 418 9.43 0.22 -19.97
C THR A 418 8.86 1.29 -20.91
N GLY A 419 7.95 0.90 -21.81
CA GLY A 419 7.27 1.81 -22.74
C GLY A 419 6.20 2.69 -22.09
N GLY A 420 5.47 2.18 -21.10
CA GLY A 420 4.47 2.95 -20.35
C GLY A 420 5.07 3.98 -19.40
N ASN A 421 6.13 3.63 -18.66
CA ASN A 421 6.83 4.53 -17.75
C ASN A 421 7.56 5.65 -18.51
N SER A 422 8.17 5.33 -19.66
CA SER A 422 8.79 6.34 -20.52
C SER A 422 7.75 7.30 -21.08
N ARG A 423 6.58 6.82 -21.51
CA ARG A 423 5.45 7.68 -21.92
C ARG A 423 4.91 8.50 -20.76
N GLN A 424 4.80 7.96 -19.55
CA GLN A 424 4.42 8.74 -18.37
C GLN A 424 5.39 9.88 -18.10
N SER A 425 6.69 9.64 -18.23
CA SER A 425 7.72 10.68 -18.09
C SER A 425 7.59 11.77 -19.16
N ILE A 426 7.33 11.40 -20.43
CA ILE A 426 7.07 12.37 -21.50
C ILE A 426 5.77 13.14 -21.23
N TYR A 427 4.71 12.45 -20.81
CA TYR A 427 3.42 13.04 -20.46
C TYR A 427 3.54 14.14 -19.39
N ASN A 428 4.48 14.00 -18.46
CA ASN A 428 4.74 14.97 -17.40
C ASN A 428 5.59 16.17 -17.85
N MET A 429 6.13 16.16 -19.08
CA MET A 429 6.89 17.30 -19.61
C MET A 429 5.95 18.49 -19.89
N PRO A 430 6.43 19.74 -19.74
CA PRO A 430 5.71 20.89 -20.26
C PRO A 430 5.54 20.76 -21.79
N ASP A 431 4.37 21.16 -22.30
CA ASP A 431 4.05 21.16 -23.73
C ASP A 431 4.21 19.80 -24.43
N ALA A 432 3.92 18.70 -23.73
CA ALA A 432 4.13 17.35 -24.24
C ALA A 432 3.12 16.88 -25.31
N ALA A 433 2.01 17.60 -25.48
CA ALA A 433 1.00 17.26 -26.46
C ALA A 433 1.56 17.34 -27.89
N GLY A 434 1.41 16.26 -28.65
CA GLY A 434 1.89 16.14 -30.03
C GLY A 434 3.33 15.65 -30.17
N LEU A 435 4.10 15.49 -29.08
CA LEU A 435 5.46 14.96 -29.15
C LEU A 435 5.53 13.54 -29.72
N LEU A 436 4.45 12.77 -29.62
CA LEU A 436 4.33 11.41 -30.17
C LEU A 436 3.27 11.32 -31.29
N SER A 437 3.03 12.39 -32.05
CA SER A 437 1.94 12.50 -33.04
C SER A 437 1.91 11.41 -34.11
N LYS A 438 3.05 10.76 -34.40
CA LYS A 438 3.18 9.68 -35.39
C LYS A 438 3.64 8.36 -34.76
N THR A 439 3.37 8.18 -33.47
CA THR A 439 3.70 6.94 -32.76
C THR A 439 2.53 5.96 -32.77
N THR A 440 2.80 4.70 -33.06
CA THR A 440 1.84 3.59 -32.93
C THR A 440 2.39 2.55 -31.95
N VAL A 441 1.50 1.92 -31.17
CA VAL A 441 1.91 1.01 -30.08
C VAL A 441 1.05 -0.24 -30.07
N TYR A 442 1.70 -1.42 -30.08
CA TYR A 442 1.08 -2.73 -29.90
C TYR A 442 1.59 -3.42 -28.62
N ASN A 443 0.68 -3.75 -27.69
CA ASN A 443 1.02 -4.40 -26.41
C ASN A 443 0.64 -5.88 -26.40
N PHE A 444 1.56 -6.76 -26.05
CA PHE A 444 1.35 -8.21 -26.00
C PHE A 444 1.57 -8.74 -24.57
N GLY A 445 0.55 -9.33 -23.95
CA GLY A 445 0.62 -9.89 -22.59
C GLY A 445 1.05 -8.87 -21.52
N GLY A 446 0.71 -7.59 -21.70
CA GLY A 446 1.32 -6.49 -20.95
C GLY A 446 1.12 -6.49 -19.44
N ALA A 447 2.18 -6.18 -18.69
CA ALA A 447 2.16 -5.91 -17.24
C ALA A 447 1.80 -4.45 -16.88
N PHE A 448 1.73 -3.57 -17.88
CA PHE A 448 1.24 -2.20 -17.78
C PHE A 448 -0.23 -2.11 -18.23
N ASN A 449 -1.01 -1.23 -17.61
CA ASN A 449 -2.43 -1.13 -17.90
C ASN A 449 -2.69 -0.47 -19.27
N VAL A 450 -3.40 -1.15 -20.16
CA VAL A 450 -3.63 -0.70 -21.54
C VAL A 450 -4.46 0.56 -21.64
N TYR A 451 -5.39 0.79 -20.70
CA TYR A 451 -6.16 2.03 -20.68
C TYR A 451 -5.29 3.23 -20.29
N THR A 452 -4.44 3.08 -19.28
CA THR A 452 -3.48 4.13 -18.90
C THR A 452 -2.48 4.38 -20.03
N ALA A 453 -1.99 3.32 -20.68
CA ALA A 453 -1.08 3.46 -21.82
C ALA A 453 -1.73 4.17 -23.02
N ASP A 454 -3.00 3.85 -23.35
CA ASP A 454 -3.71 4.54 -24.44
C ASP A 454 -4.05 5.99 -24.08
N GLU A 455 -4.41 6.28 -22.82
CA GLU A 455 -4.67 7.64 -22.35
C GLU A 455 -3.42 8.53 -22.48
N GLN A 456 -2.26 8.03 -22.03
CA GLN A 456 -0.98 8.70 -22.20
C GLN A 456 -0.68 8.92 -23.69
N LEU A 457 -0.80 7.86 -24.50
CA LEU A 457 -0.51 7.93 -25.92
C LEU A 457 -1.44 8.91 -26.65
N ALA A 458 -2.73 8.92 -26.33
CA ALA A 458 -3.72 9.81 -26.91
C ALA A 458 -3.38 11.29 -26.71
N TYR A 459 -2.98 11.64 -25.48
CA TYR A 459 -2.56 12.99 -25.14
C TYR A 459 -1.27 13.35 -25.88
N LEU A 460 -0.27 12.48 -25.84
CA LEU A 460 1.04 12.70 -26.48
C LEU A 460 0.96 12.73 -28.00
N GLN A 461 -0.04 12.09 -28.59
CA GLN A 461 -0.33 12.19 -30.01
C GLN A 461 -1.11 13.45 -30.39
N ASN A 462 -1.66 14.19 -29.42
CA ASN A 462 -2.69 15.20 -29.61
C ASN A 462 -3.91 14.65 -30.39
N ARG A 463 -4.31 13.41 -30.07
CA ARG A 463 -5.35 12.64 -30.79
C ARG A 463 -6.71 13.34 -30.81
N SER A 464 -7.01 14.15 -29.80
CA SER A 464 -8.25 14.94 -29.72
C SER A 464 -8.35 16.04 -30.79
N ALA A 465 -7.21 16.47 -31.36
CA ALA A 465 -7.20 17.47 -32.44
C ALA A 465 -7.42 16.85 -33.84
N VAL A 466 -7.41 15.51 -33.96
CA VAL A 466 -7.61 14.80 -35.23
C VAL A 466 -9.10 14.62 -35.48
N THR A 467 -9.61 15.23 -36.56
CA THR A 467 -11.04 15.26 -36.89
C THR A 467 -11.48 14.11 -37.79
N ASP A 468 -10.56 13.46 -38.51
CA ASP A 468 -10.88 12.28 -39.33
C ASP A 468 -11.00 11.03 -38.43
N PRO A 469 -12.19 10.42 -38.33
CA PRO A 469 -12.41 9.26 -37.48
C PRO A 469 -11.59 8.03 -37.91
N VAL A 470 -11.24 7.90 -39.21
CA VAL A 470 -10.43 6.78 -39.71
C VAL A 470 -8.99 6.93 -39.25
N GLU A 471 -8.43 8.14 -39.36
CA GLU A 471 -7.07 8.43 -38.86
C GLU A 471 -7.01 8.33 -37.34
N GLN A 472 -8.03 8.86 -36.64
CA GLN A 472 -8.11 8.76 -35.19
C GLN A 472 -8.16 7.30 -34.70
N ALA A 473 -8.84 6.41 -35.42
CA ALA A 473 -8.90 4.99 -35.09
C ALA A 473 -7.55 4.27 -35.27
N LYS A 474 -6.71 4.70 -36.23
CA LYS A 474 -5.35 4.16 -36.42
C LYS A 474 -4.40 4.53 -35.28
N MET A 475 -4.70 5.60 -34.55
CA MET A 475 -3.89 6.13 -33.45
C MET A 475 -4.15 5.41 -32.11
N VAL A 476 -5.19 4.57 -32.03
CA VAL A 476 -5.54 3.82 -30.82
C VAL A 476 -4.52 2.71 -30.57
N LEU A 477 -4.03 2.63 -29.32
CA LEU A 477 -3.17 1.54 -28.89
C LEU A 477 -3.89 0.21 -29.10
N LYS A 478 -3.21 -0.78 -29.68
CA LYS A 478 -3.75 -2.13 -29.82
C LYS A 478 -3.05 -3.07 -28.86
N TYR A 479 -3.75 -4.12 -28.44
CA TYR A 479 -3.19 -5.08 -27.51
C TYR A 479 -3.73 -6.50 -27.72
N GLU A 480 -2.99 -7.47 -27.19
CA GLU A 480 -3.37 -8.87 -27.07
C GLU A 480 -3.08 -9.35 -25.64
N VAL A 481 -4.08 -9.95 -24.99
CA VAL A 481 -3.91 -10.56 -23.67
C VAL A 481 -4.77 -11.81 -23.62
N HIS A 482 -4.15 -12.97 -23.38
CA HIS A 482 -4.89 -14.21 -23.23
C HIS A 482 -5.80 -14.13 -21.99
N ASN A 483 -7.01 -14.68 -22.09
CA ASN A 483 -8.06 -14.57 -21.07
C ASN A 483 -7.62 -15.03 -19.66
N ASN A 484 -6.64 -15.92 -19.61
CA ASN A 484 -6.10 -16.54 -18.40
C ASN A 484 -4.62 -16.20 -18.12
N ASP A 485 -4.00 -15.28 -18.88
CA ASP A 485 -2.60 -14.90 -18.64
C ASP A 485 -2.46 -14.10 -17.32
N PRO A 486 -1.72 -14.59 -16.32
CA PRO A 486 -1.59 -13.95 -15.02
C PRO A 486 -0.88 -12.59 -15.09
N VAL A 487 0.06 -12.40 -16.04
CA VAL A 487 0.80 -11.13 -16.17
C VAL A 487 -0.13 -10.04 -16.69
N GLY A 488 -0.95 -10.37 -17.69
CA GLY A 488 -1.93 -9.43 -18.25
C GLY A 488 -3.16 -9.22 -17.38
N ARG A 489 -3.70 -10.28 -16.76
CA ARG A 489 -5.07 -10.27 -16.19
C ARG A 489 -5.14 -9.94 -14.70
N TRP A 490 -4.12 -10.28 -13.90
CA TRP A 490 -4.19 -10.09 -12.44
C TRP A 490 -4.21 -8.62 -12.03
N SER A 491 -4.95 -8.31 -10.97
CA SER A 491 -5.21 -6.94 -10.50
C SER A 491 -3.97 -6.19 -10.02
N PHE A 492 -2.99 -6.90 -9.48
CA PHE A 492 -1.71 -6.32 -9.04
C PHE A 492 -0.64 -6.29 -10.16
N MET A 493 -0.95 -6.83 -11.35
CA MET A 493 -0.08 -6.82 -12.53
C MET A 493 -0.65 -5.85 -13.59
N GLY A 494 -0.94 -6.31 -14.81
CA GLY A 494 -1.47 -5.46 -15.88
C GLY A 494 -2.92 -5.00 -15.68
N HIS A 495 -3.74 -5.83 -15.02
CA HIS A 495 -5.18 -5.62 -14.88
C HIS A 495 -5.87 -5.28 -16.22
N ASN A 496 -5.43 -5.96 -17.27
CA ASN A 496 -5.89 -5.73 -18.63
C ASN A 496 -7.08 -6.62 -18.97
N PRO A 497 -8.05 -6.14 -19.76
CA PRO A 497 -9.06 -7.00 -20.38
C PRO A 497 -8.40 -8.12 -21.21
N GLY A 498 -9.05 -9.28 -21.28
CA GLY A 498 -8.62 -10.36 -22.17
C GLY A 498 -9.14 -10.15 -23.58
N THR A 499 -8.36 -10.52 -24.59
CA THR A 499 -8.70 -10.42 -26.01
C THR A 499 -9.09 -11.76 -26.64
N GLY A 500 -9.06 -12.84 -25.85
CA GLY A 500 -9.42 -14.18 -26.31
C GLY A 500 -8.51 -15.26 -25.75
N GLY A 501 -8.56 -16.42 -26.41
CA GLY A 501 -7.77 -17.59 -26.04
C GLY A 501 -8.41 -18.45 -24.96
N VAL A 502 -8.02 -19.73 -24.95
CA VAL A 502 -8.60 -20.77 -24.09
C VAL A 502 -7.51 -21.61 -23.44
N ILE A 503 -7.88 -22.29 -22.36
CA ILE A 503 -7.03 -23.36 -21.82
C ILE A 503 -7.05 -24.53 -22.82
N PRO A 504 -5.88 -25.05 -23.26
CA PRO A 504 -5.82 -26.13 -24.24
C PRO A 504 -6.53 -27.39 -23.78
N GLU A 505 -7.10 -28.14 -24.72
CA GLU A 505 -7.71 -29.43 -24.47
C GLU A 505 -6.70 -30.40 -23.84
N GLY A 506 -7.09 -31.12 -22.79
CA GLY A 506 -6.19 -31.99 -22.02
C GLY A 506 -5.24 -31.27 -21.05
N SER A 507 -5.40 -29.95 -20.86
CA SER A 507 -4.72 -29.18 -19.81
C SER A 507 -5.68 -28.60 -18.78
N SER A 508 -5.15 -27.95 -17.74
CA SER A 508 -5.93 -27.29 -16.69
C SER A 508 -5.38 -25.89 -16.42
N LEU A 509 -6.22 -25.00 -15.89
CA LEU A 509 -5.80 -23.64 -15.55
C LEU A 509 -4.58 -23.63 -14.61
N LEU A 510 -4.58 -24.48 -13.58
CA LEU A 510 -3.46 -24.56 -12.62
C LEU A 510 -2.15 -25.02 -13.29
N LYS A 511 -2.25 -25.98 -14.22
CA LYS A 511 -1.10 -26.45 -14.99
C LYS A 511 -0.56 -25.35 -15.92
N GLU A 512 -1.45 -24.66 -16.64
CA GLU A 512 -1.03 -23.58 -17.53
C GLU A 512 -0.47 -22.36 -16.78
N LEU A 513 -1.00 -22.03 -15.59
CA LEU A 513 -0.41 -21.02 -14.71
C LEU A 513 1.02 -21.38 -14.29
N GLY A 514 1.28 -22.65 -13.96
CA GLY A 514 2.65 -23.13 -13.69
C GLY A 514 3.57 -23.06 -14.91
N ASN A 515 3.03 -23.38 -16.10
CA ASN A 515 3.79 -23.33 -17.34
C ASN A 515 4.25 -21.91 -17.70
N VAL A 516 3.47 -20.87 -17.40
CA VAL A 516 3.83 -19.46 -17.71
C VAL A 516 5.21 -19.07 -17.17
N PHE A 517 5.63 -19.64 -16.04
CA PHE A 517 6.91 -19.32 -15.41
C PHE A 517 8.06 -20.27 -15.78
N THR A 518 7.78 -21.37 -16.49
CA THR A 518 8.76 -22.45 -16.72
C THR A 518 8.86 -22.96 -18.15
N GLY A 519 7.88 -22.66 -19.01
CA GLY A 519 7.79 -23.15 -20.39
C GLY A 519 8.08 -22.11 -21.46
N ASP A 520 8.58 -22.58 -22.62
CA ASP A 520 8.91 -21.72 -23.78
C ASP A 520 7.72 -21.39 -24.70
N THR A 521 6.64 -22.17 -24.59
CA THR A 521 5.38 -22.01 -25.34
C THR A 521 4.20 -22.10 -24.39
N THR A 522 3.72 -20.95 -23.97
CA THR A 522 2.70 -20.79 -22.92
C THR A 522 1.63 -19.80 -23.38
N MET A 523 0.54 -19.70 -22.63
CA MET A 523 -0.46 -18.66 -22.88
C MET A 523 0.08 -17.23 -22.77
N HIS A 524 1.25 -17.01 -22.12
CA HIS A 524 1.90 -15.70 -22.00
C HIS A 524 2.94 -15.42 -23.11
N SER A 525 3.43 -16.46 -23.79
CA SER A 525 4.39 -16.32 -24.90
C SER A 525 3.71 -16.45 -26.27
N CYS A 526 2.43 -16.82 -26.33
CA CYS A 526 1.70 -17.11 -27.55
C CYS A 526 0.81 -15.95 -27.98
N TYR A 527 1.45 -14.94 -28.57
CA TYR A 527 0.84 -13.73 -29.12
C TYR A 527 1.31 -13.47 -30.56
N GLY A 528 0.68 -12.55 -31.30
CA GLY A 528 1.07 -12.18 -32.65
C GLY A 528 1.27 -13.37 -33.61
N SER A 529 2.40 -13.39 -34.30
CA SER A 529 2.75 -14.45 -35.27
C SER A 529 3.41 -15.69 -34.65
N GLY A 530 3.13 -15.97 -33.37
CA GLY A 530 3.75 -17.06 -32.60
C GLY A 530 3.77 -18.43 -33.29
N ALA A 531 4.69 -19.28 -32.83
CA ALA A 531 4.93 -20.61 -33.40
C ALA A 531 3.66 -21.45 -33.56
N GLN A 532 3.65 -22.44 -34.45
CA GLN A 532 2.48 -23.30 -34.69
C GLN A 532 1.92 -23.94 -33.41
N ALA A 533 2.79 -24.26 -32.45
CA ALA A 533 2.41 -24.79 -31.15
C ALA A 533 1.49 -23.84 -30.34
N CYS A 534 1.45 -22.55 -30.66
CA CYS A 534 0.53 -21.57 -30.06
C CYS A 534 -0.92 -21.74 -30.50
N ALA A 535 -1.21 -22.47 -31.57
CA ALA A 535 -2.57 -22.73 -32.03
C ALA A 535 -3.46 -23.38 -30.95
N ARG A 536 -2.87 -24.15 -30.02
CA ARG A 536 -3.60 -24.78 -28.92
C ARG A 536 -4.22 -23.79 -27.93
N TYR A 537 -3.63 -22.58 -27.81
CA TYR A 537 -4.16 -21.51 -26.97
C TYR A 537 -5.18 -20.64 -27.72
N TRP A 538 -5.20 -20.73 -29.05
CA TRP A 538 -6.04 -19.93 -29.94
C TRP A 538 -6.71 -20.82 -31.00
N PRO A 539 -7.66 -21.70 -30.62
CA PRO A 539 -8.26 -22.68 -31.52
C PRO A 539 -9.17 -22.05 -32.59
N GLN A 540 -9.59 -20.79 -32.42
CA GLN A 540 -10.43 -20.05 -33.37
C GLN A 540 -9.61 -19.25 -34.41
N GLY A 541 -8.28 -19.40 -34.44
CA GLY A 541 -7.38 -18.68 -35.34
C GLY A 541 -6.21 -18.03 -34.59
N LYS A 542 -5.40 -17.23 -35.30
CA LYS A 542 -4.32 -16.49 -34.63
C LYS A 542 -4.89 -15.46 -33.64
N PRO A 543 -4.16 -15.12 -32.56
CA PRO A 543 -4.54 -13.97 -31.73
C PRO A 543 -4.69 -12.72 -32.60
N VAL A 544 -5.63 -11.86 -32.20
CA VAL A 544 -5.98 -10.64 -32.95
C VAL A 544 -5.71 -9.44 -32.06
N LEU A 545 -4.94 -8.50 -32.59
CA LEU A 545 -4.74 -7.17 -32.00
C LEU A 545 -6.08 -6.44 -31.89
N VAL A 546 -6.49 -6.13 -30.66
CA VAL A 546 -7.74 -5.40 -30.38
C VAL A 546 -7.40 -3.96 -30.02
N PRO A 547 -8.05 -2.94 -30.60
CA PRO A 547 -7.90 -1.56 -30.15
C PRO A 547 -8.44 -1.39 -28.72
N VAL A 548 -7.76 -0.59 -27.90
CA VAL A 548 -8.27 -0.21 -26.58
C VAL A 548 -9.62 0.49 -26.74
N SER A 549 -10.64 -0.05 -26.09
CA SER A 549 -11.98 0.57 -26.06
C SER A 549 -11.99 1.72 -25.05
N PRO A 550 -12.79 2.79 -25.28
CA PRO A 550 -13.01 3.82 -24.27
C PRO A 550 -13.49 3.19 -22.95
N ARG A 551 -12.98 3.67 -21.80
CA ARG A 551 -13.51 3.26 -20.49
C ARG A 551 -15.00 3.64 -20.42
N LYS A 552 -15.85 2.68 -20.09
CA LYS A 552 -17.27 2.93 -19.81
C LYS A 552 -17.44 3.58 -18.46
#